data_AF-A0AA87ZD29-F1
#
_entry.id   AF-A0AA87ZD29-F1
#
_cell.length_a   1.000
_cell.length_b   1.000
_cell.length_c   1.000
_cell.angle_alpha   90.00
_cell.angle_beta   90.00
_cell.angle_gamma   90.00
#
_symmetry.space_group_name_H-M   'P 1'
#
loop_
_entity.id
_entity.type
_entity.pdbx_description
1 polymer ?
#
loop_
_entity_poly.entity_id
_entity_poly.type
_entity_poly.pdbx_seq_one_letter_code
_entity_poly.pdbx_strand_id
1 'polypeptide(L)'
;MAALTFGLASTVPVFRTSPKPPQLRPARISCIGWDPEGLFGPPQTGHIARNEFKRRLDRDAEAREAFEQQIREERARRQSLRQSRVAPDSPAELVEYFLDTEAQEIEFEIARLRPRLNQEFFSHLQVELGELRFAVSKTEDMEDRLIELEALQKALVEGTEAYDKMQTELVKTKESLTKILTSKDVKATLLDMVEKNELNRSLLTLLDENIANAHRGNQKKAAEFMEKLRGAMVKYITV
;
A
#
# COMPACT_ATOMS: atom_id res chain seq x y z
N MET A 1 78.56 -43.75 -14.55
CA MET A 1 78.10 -42.49 -13.94
C MET A 1 77.00 -41.94 -14.81
N ALA A 2 75.87 -41.60 -14.20
CA ALA A 2 74.57 -41.36 -14.81
C ALA A 2 74.46 -40.04 -15.62
N ALA A 3 73.29 -39.92 -16.27
CA ALA A 3 72.59 -38.72 -16.74
C ALA A 3 72.73 -38.42 -18.25
N LEU A 4 71.69 -38.16 -19.05
CA LEU A 4 70.24 -38.10 -18.87
C LEU A 4 69.63 -38.25 -20.28
N THR A 5 68.60 -39.08 -20.41
CA THR A 5 67.71 -39.18 -21.58
C THR A 5 66.49 -38.27 -21.42
N PHE A 6 65.67 -38.21 -22.49
CA PHE A 6 64.35 -37.57 -22.63
C PHE A 6 64.41 -36.08 -22.99
N GLY A 7 63.80 -35.58 -24.06
CA GLY A 7 62.81 -36.11 -24.99
C GLY A 7 62.05 -34.88 -25.50
N LEU A 8 62.16 -34.57 -26.79
CA LEU A 8 61.49 -33.41 -27.41
C LEU A 8 59.98 -33.61 -27.35
N ALA A 9 59.31 -32.86 -26.47
CA ALA A 9 57.85 -32.81 -26.38
C ALA A 9 57.30 -32.01 -27.57
N SER A 10 56.47 -32.66 -28.40
CA SER A 10 55.73 -31.97 -29.45
C SER A 10 54.57 -31.20 -28.82
N THR A 11 54.49 -29.90 -29.13
CA THR A 11 53.42 -29.02 -28.65
C THR A 11 52.23 -29.11 -29.60
N VAL A 12 51.13 -29.70 -29.15
CA VAL A 12 49.84 -29.68 -29.85
C VAL A 12 49.16 -28.33 -29.60
N PRO A 13 48.73 -27.57 -30.64
CA PRO A 13 48.00 -26.34 -30.42
C PRO A 13 46.56 -26.63 -29.97
N VAL A 14 46.23 -26.20 -28.75
CA VAL A 14 44.85 -26.22 -28.23
C VAL A 14 44.10 -25.02 -28.82
N PHE A 15 43.19 -25.28 -29.77
CA PHE A 15 42.24 -24.28 -30.24
C PHE A 15 41.20 -24.01 -29.14
N ARG A 16 41.30 -22.83 -28.50
CA ARG A 16 40.23 -22.31 -27.63
C ARG A 16 39.13 -21.71 -28.50
N THR A 17 37.98 -22.38 -28.60
CA THR A 17 36.77 -21.79 -29.16
C THR A 17 36.10 -20.92 -28.10
N SER A 18 36.12 -19.60 -28.28
CA SER A 18 35.33 -18.69 -27.45
C SER A 18 33.84 -18.83 -27.84
N PRO A 19 32.90 -19.03 -26.91
CA PRO A 19 31.48 -18.98 -27.24
C PRO A 19 31.12 -17.56 -27.66
N LYS A 20 30.55 -17.41 -28.87
CA LYS A 20 29.98 -16.13 -29.31
C LYS A 20 28.75 -15.81 -28.44
N PRO A 21 28.59 -14.56 -27.96
CA PRO A 21 27.37 -14.16 -27.26
C PRO A 21 26.16 -14.30 -28.21
N PRO A 22 24.99 -14.71 -27.70
CA PRO A 22 23.79 -14.80 -28.52
C PRO A 22 23.44 -13.42 -29.07
N GLN A 23 23.34 -13.33 -30.41
CA GLN A 23 22.86 -12.13 -31.08
C GLN A 23 21.38 -11.95 -30.75
N LEU A 24 21.08 -11.06 -29.80
CA LEU A 24 19.72 -10.59 -29.58
C LEU A 24 19.26 -9.86 -30.84
N ARG A 25 18.28 -10.44 -31.55
CA ARG A 25 17.60 -9.75 -32.64
C ARG A 25 16.94 -8.49 -32.05
N PRO A 26 17.11 -7.30 -32.65
CA PRO A 26 16.38 -6.13 -32.18
C PRO A 26 14.89 -6.40 -32.32
N ALA A 27 14.16 -6.33 -31.20
CA ALA A 27 12.71 -6.37 -31.21
C ALA A 27 12.22 -5.20 -32.08
N ARG A 28 11.71 -5.49 -33.27
CA ARG A 28 11.14 -4.48 -34.15
C ARG A 28 9.81 -4.07 -33.52
N ILE A 29 9.80 -2.93 -32.84
CA ILE A 29 8.60 -2.37 -32.23
C ILE A 29 7.64 -2.02 -33.37
N SER A 30 6.65 -2.87 -33.61
CA SER A 30 5.52 -2.54 -34.49
C SER A 30 4.50 -1.76 -33.66
N CYS A 31 4.27 -0.50 -34.01
CA CYS A 31 3.16 0.27 -33.47
C CYS A 31 1.85 -0.36 -33.99
N ILE A 32 1.31 -1.33 -33.25
CA ILE A 32 -0.01 -1.89 -33.53
C ILE A 32 -1.02 -0.92 -32.92
N GLY A 33 -1.38 0.13 -33.69
CA GLY A 33 -2.42 1.09 -33.31
C GLY A 33 -3.85 0.56 -33.51
N TRP A 34 -4.03 -0.77 -33.48
CA TRP A 34 -5.32 -1.43 -33.69
C TRP A 34 -5.75 -2.10 -32.40
N ASP A 35 -6.60 -1.40 -31.64
CA ASP A 35 -7.31 -1.94 -30.48
C ASP A 35 -8.81 -1.66 -30.64
N PRO A 36 -9.54 -2.52 -31.39
CA PRO A 36 -10.95 -2.31 -31.71
C PRO A 36 -11.88 -2.53 -30.50
N GLU A 37 -11.40 -3.22 -29.46
CA GLU A 37 -12.17 -3.58 -28.26
C GLU A 37 -11.80 -2.70 -27.04
N GLY A 38 -10.84 -1.77 -27.19
CA GLY A 38 -10.44 -0.83 -26.13
C GLY A 38 -9.87 -1.50 -24.88
N LEU A 39 -9.23 -2.67 -25.02
CA LEU A 39 -8.70 -3.46 -23.91
C LEU A 39 -7.43 -2.86 -23.33
N PHE A 40 -6.66 -2.15 -24.16
CA PHE A 40 -5.41 -1.51 -23.78
C PHE A 40 -5.68 -0.01 -23.66
N GLY A 41 -5.82 0.47 -22.42
CA GLY A 41 -5.98 1.90 -22.13
C GLY A 41 -4.89 2.78 -22.77
N PRO A 42 -5.04 4.11 -22.70
CA PRO A 42 -4.16 5.03 -23.43
C PRO A 42 -2.68 4.77 -23.12
N PRO A 43 -1.79 4.89 -24.12
CA PRO A 43 -0.37 4.63 -23.93
C PRO A 43 0.19 5.53 -22.82
N GLN A 44 0.70 4.93 -21.75
CA GLN A 44 1.37 5.67 -20.69
C GLN A 44 2.70 6.22 -21.22
N THR A 45 2.90 7.53 -21.09
CA THR A 45 4.15 8.19 -21.47
C THR A 45 5.15 8.17 -20.31
N GLY A 46 6.43 8.47 -20.58
CA GLY A 46 7.44 8.59 -19.51
C GLY A 46 8.08 7.28 -19.02
N HIS A 47 7.81 6.13 -19.65
CA HIS A 47 8.43 4.85 -19.27
C HIS A 47 9.96 4.86 -19.31
N ILE A 48 10.56 5.54 -20.30
CA ILE A 48 12.02 5.67 -20.44
C ILE A 48 12.59 6.46 -19.26
N ALA A 49 12.05 7.66 -18.99
CA ALA A 49 12.48 8.49 -17.86
C ALA A 49 12.32 7.77 -16.52
N ARG A 50 11.20 7.05 -16.31
CA ARG A 50 10.98 6.26 -15.08
C ARG A 50 12.00 5.14 -14.94
N ASN A 51 12.32 4.43 -16.02
CA ASN A 51 13.29 3.34 -15.99
C ASN A 51 14.73 3.86 -15.85
N GLU A 52 15.05 5.01 -16.43
CA GLU A 52 16.33 5.67 -16.25
C GLU A 52 16.51 6.19 -14.83
N PHE A 53 15.47 6.81 -14.26
CA PHE A 53 15.46 7.23 -12.85
C PHE A 53 15.66 6.04 -11.91
N LYS A 54 14.90 4.95 -12.12
CA LYS A 54 15.11 3.69 -11.38
C LYS A 54 16.54 3.19 -11.52
N ARG A 55 17.08 3.10 -12.74
CA ARG A 55 18.45 2.64 -12.98
C ARG A 55 19.52 3.54 -12.37
N ARG A 56 19.28 4.86 -12.26
CA ARG A 56 20.19 5.80 -11.57
C ARG A 56 20.18 5.56 -10.07
N LEU A 57 19.00 5.50 -9.46
CA LEU A 57 18.88 5.11 -8.05
C LEU A 57 19.49 3.73 -7.79
N ASP A 58 19.33 2.77 -8.72
CA ASP A 58 19.90 1.43 -8.57
C ASP A 58 21.42 1.37 -8.61
N ARG A 59 22.05 2.34 -9.28
CA ARG A 59 23.51 2.47 -9.36
C ARG A 59 24.08 3.32 -8.23
N ASP A 60 23.32 4.30 -7.77
CA ASP A 60 23.75 5.29 -6.79
C ASP A 60 23.16 4.97 -5.42
N ALA A 61 23.86 4.14 -4.64
CA ALA A 61 23.46 3.76 -3.28
C ALA A 61 23.22 5.01 -2.39
N GLU A 62 24.05 6.04 -2.55
CA GLU A 62 23.93 7.32 -1.85
C GLU A 62 22.63 8.07 -2.20
N ALA A 63 22.18 8.01 -3.46
CA ALA A 63 20.95 8.67 -3.90
C ALA A 63 19.70 7.95 -3.34
N ARG A 64 19.74 6.62 -3.23
CA ARG A 64 18.70 5.84 -2.52
C ARG A 64 18.65 6.20 -1.05
N GLU A 65 19.80 6.22 -0.39
CA GLU A 65 19.89 6.55 1.03
C GLU A 65 19.38 7.97 1.32
N ALA A 66 19.75 8.96 0.51
CA ALA A 66 19.26 10.33 0.63
C ALA A 66 17.73 10.42 0.44
N PHE A 67 17.19 9.71 -0.55
CA PHE A 67 15.74 9.67 -0.77
C PHE A 67 14.99 8.98 0.37
N GLU A 68 15.53 7.88 0.89
CA GLU A 68 14.96 7.21 2.06
C GLU A 68 15.02 8.10 3.31
N GLN A 69 16.10 8.84 3.51
CA GLN A 69 16.23 9.81 4.60
C GLN A 69 15.16 10.90 4.49
N GLN A 70 14.96 11.48 3.31
CA GLN A 70 13.88 12.46 3.09
C GLN A 70 12.49 11.89 3.41
N ILE A 71 12.20 10.66 2.99
CA ILE A 71 10.92 10.01 3.34
C ILE A 71 10.79 9.83 4.86
N ARG A 72 11.86 9.42 5.54
CA ARG A 72 11.86 9.23 7.00
C ARG A 72 11.67 10.56 7.73
N GLU A 73 12.33 11.62 7.29
CA GLU A 73 12.20 12.96 7.84
C GLU A 73 10.79 13.51 7.65
N GLU A 74 10.22 13.41 6.45
CA GLU A 74 8.84 13.83 6.17
C GLU A 74 7.81 13.03 6.97
N ARG A 75 8.05 11.72 7.17
CA ARG A 75 7.21 10.90 8.06
C ARG A 75 7.33 11.34 9.52
N ALA A 76 8.55 11.58 9.99
CA ALA A 76 8.80 12.01 11.37
C ALA A 76 8.20 13.40 11.64
N ARG A 77 8.32 14.32 10.69
CA ARG A 77 7.69 15.65 10.73
C ARG A 77 6.18 15.56 10.80
N ARG A 78 5.55 14.73 9.95
CA ARG A 78 4.10 14.51 10.03
C ARG A 78 3.70 13.89 11.36
N GLN A 79 4.48 12.94 11.86
CA GLN A 79 4.23 12.32 13.15
C GLN A 79 4.34 13.34 14.31
N SER A 80 5.31 14.26 14.28
CA SER A 80 5.43 15.30 15.30
C SER A 80 4.27 16.29 15.24
N LEU A 81 3.81 16.67 14.03
CA LEU A 81 2.62 17.50 13.86
C LEU A 81 1.38 16.82 14.46
N ARG A 82 1.13 15.54 14.17
CA ARG A 82 0.00 14.77 14.75
C ARG A 82 0.03 14.75 16.28
N GLN A 83 1.23 14.59 16.85
CA GLN A 83 1.43 14.57 18.30
C GLN A 83 1.22 15.95 18.94
N SER A 84 1.55 17.03 18.22
CA SER A 84 1.33 18.40 18.70
C SER A 84 -0.14 18.82 18.70
N ARG A 85 -0.97 18.24 17.81
CA ARG A 85 -2.40 18.55 17.71
C ARG A 85 -3.18 17.93 18.87
N VAL A 86 -3.95 18.79 19.55
CA VAL A 86 -4.83 18.42 20.67
C VAL A 86 -6.25 18.25 20.14
N ALA A 87 -6.90 17.15 20.53
CA ALA A 87 -8.26 16.85 20.13
C ALA A 87 -9.26 17.74 20.90
N PRO A 88 -10.09 18.56 20.22
CA PRO A 88 -11.08 19.41 20.87
C PRO A 88 -12.29 18.60 21.36
N ASP A 89 -12.91 19.05 22.45
CA ASP A 89 -14.02 18.36 23.10
C ASP A 89 -15.40 18.89 22.66
N SER A 90 -15.46 20.11 22.12
CA SER A 90 -16.70 20.75 21.65
C SER A 90 -16.99 20.47 20.17
N PRO A 91 -18.26 20.24 19.75
CA PRO A 91 -18.61 20.06 18.34
C PRO A 91 -18.20 21.22 17.43
N ALA A 92 -18.33 22.47 17.91
CA ALA A 92 -17.95 23.65 17.12
C ALA A 92 -16.43 23.74 16.93
N GLU A 93 -15.66 23.51 18.00
CA GLU A 93 -14.19 23.47 17.92
C GLU A 93 -13.70 22.30 17.06
N LEU A 94 -14.46 21.19 17.02
CA LEU A 94 -14.16 20.05 16.17
C LEU A 94 -14.35 20.37 14.69
N VAL A 95 -15.33 21.20 14.33
CA VAL A 95 -15.50 21.70 12.95
C VAL A 95 -14.27 22.52 12.54
N GLU A 96 -13.89 23.53 13.33
CA GLU A 96 -12.70 24.35 13.03
C GLU A 96 -11.43 23.51 12.95
N TYR A 97 -11.28 22.55 13.87
CA TYR A 97 -10.14 21.64 13.85
C TYR A 97 -10.00 20.88 12.53
N PHE A 98 -11.10 20.43 11.94
CA PHE A 98 -11.08 19.73 10.66
C PHE A 98 -10.89 20.67 9.47
N LEU A 99 -11.39 21.92 9.53
CA LEU A 99 -11.10 22.92 8.50
C LEU A 99 -9.61 23.30 8.49
N ASP A 100 -8.98 23.36 9.66
CA ASP A 100 -7.53 23.55 9.83
C ASP A 100 -6.71 22.27 9.56
N THR A 101 -7.33 21.17 9.13
CA THR A 101 -6.65 19.91 8.86
C THR A 101 -6.27 19.81 7.39
N GLU A 102 -5.01 19.50 7.11
CA GLU A 102 -4.55 19.24 5.74
C GLU A 102 -5.29 18.05 5.13
N ALA A 103 -5.61 18.12 3.83
CA ALA A 103 -6.34 17.06 3.13
C ALA A 103 -5.66 15.67 3.22
N GLN A 104 -4.33 15.61 3.37
CA GLN A 104 -3.59 14.34 3.52
C GLN A 104 -3.71 13.74 4.93
N GLU A 105 -4.03 14.55 5.93
CA GLU A 105 -4.11 14.16 7.34
C GLU A 105 -5.56 13.96 7.80
N ILE A 106 -6.54 14.41 7.02
CA ILE A 106 -7.96 14.32 7.35
C ILE A 106 -8.39 12.87 7.63
N GLU A 107 -7.92 11.89 6.83
CA GLU A 107 -8.22 10.48 7.03
C GLU A 107 -7.71 9.96 8.38
N PHE A 108 -6.51 10.40 8.78
CA PHE A 108 -5.91 10.02 10.06
C PHE A 108 -6.69 10.63 11.22
N GLU A 109 -7.04 11.92 11.13
CA GLU A 109 -7.79 12.61 12.18
C GLU A 109 -9.23 12.08 12.29
N ILE A 110 -9.88 11.70 11.18
CA ILE A 110 -11.17 11.00 11.19
C ILE A 110 -11.06 9.68 11.95
N ALA A 111 -10.03 8.87 11.68
CA ALA A 111 -9.80 7.61 12.38
C ALA A 111 -9.54 7.83 13.89
N ARG A 112 -8.73 8.84 14.24
CA ARG A 112 -8.42 9.20 15.63
C ARG A 112 -9.65 9.68 16.41
N LEU A 113 -10.50 10.47 15.76
CA LEU A 113 -11.65 11.15 16.37
C LEU A 113 -12.98 10.45 16.08
N ARG A 114 -12.96 9.26 15.47
CA ARG A 114 -14.16 8.47 15.15
C ARG A 114 -15.16 8.36 16.31
N PRO A 115 -14.75 8.15 17.58
CA PRO A 115 -15.68 8.09 18.71
C PRO A 115 -16.39 9.41 19.03
N ARG A 116 -15.87 10.55 18.55
CA ARG A 116 -16.44 11.89 18.71
C ARG A 116 -17.29 12.30 17.50
N LEU A 117 -17.04 11.70 16.33
CA LEU A 117 -17.84 11.87 15.10
C LEU A 117 -19.17 11.10 15.19
N ASN A 118 -20.01 11.52 16.14
CA ASN A 118 -21.31 10.92 16.43
C ASN A 118 -22.45 11.70 15.75
N GLN A 119 -23.68 11.17 15.86
CA GLN A 119 -24.87 11.81 15.31
C GLN A 119 -25.05 13.26 15.81
N GLU A 120 -24.68 13.53 17.08
CA GLU A 120 -24.75 14.88 17.66
C GLU A 120 -23.87 15.88 16.90
N PHE A 121 -22.62 15.50 16.60
CA PHE A 121 -21.71 16.32 15.81
C PHE A 121 -22.26 16.60 14.40
N PHE A 122 -22.73 15.56 13.70
CA PHE A 122 -23.29 15.75 12.36
C PHE A 122 -24.58 16.56 12.37
N SER A 123 -25.38 16.48 13.44
CA SER A 123 -26.56 17.33 13.61
C SER A 123 -26.18 18.80 13.83
N HIS A 124 -25.14 19.08 14.61
CA HIS A 124 -24.60 20.44 14.78
C HIS A 124 -24.14 21.01 13.43
N LEU A 125 -23.36 20.24 12.68
CA LEU A 125 -22.86 20.65 11.37
C LEU A 125 -24.01 20.90 10.37
N GLN A 126 -25.07 20.08 10.39
CA GLN A 126 -26.26 20.30 9.57
C GLN A 126 -27.03 21.57 9.94
N VAL A 127 -27.10 21.92 11.22
CA VAL A 127 -27.73 23.16 11.68
C VAL A 127 -26.92 24.38 11.20
N GLU A 128 -25.61 24.37 11.38
CA GLU A 128 -24.72 25.46 10.93
C GLU A 128 -24.80 25.65 9.40
N LEU A 129 -24.79 24.56 8.63
CA LEU A 129 -25.04 24.61 7.19
C LEU A 129 -26.42 25.14 6.84
N GLY A 130 -27.45 24.78 7.61
CA GLY A 130 -28.81 25.28 7.44
C GLY A 130 -28.90 26.79 7.66
N GLU A 131 -28.28 27.29 8.74
CA GLU A 131 -28.22 28.71 9.06
C GLU A 131 -27.54 29.51 7.95
N LEU A 132 -26.42 29.03 7.41
CA LEU A 132 -25.73 29.69 6.29
C LEU A 132 -26.52 29.62 4.98
N ARG A 133 -27.18 28.50 4.69
CA ARG A 133 -27.99 28.33 3.47
C ARG A 133 -29.23 29.24 3.44
N PHE A 134 -29.87 29.43 4.60
CA PHE A 134 -31.13 30.18 4.73
C PHE A 134 -30.93 31.61 5.26
N ALA A 135 -29.68 32.06 5.43
CA ALA A 135 -29.39 33.45 5.80
C ALA A 135 -29.99 34.44 4.78
N VAL A 136 -30.68 35.45 5.29
CA VAL A 136 -31.41 36.46 4.48
C VAL A 136 -30.45 37.38 3.71
N SER A 137 -29.28 37.64 4.27
CA SER A 137 -28.19 38.40 3.64
C SER A 137 -27.02 37.46 3.38
N LYS A 138 -26.67 37.25 2.11
CA LYS A 138 -25.50 36.47 1.71
C LYS A 138 -24.35 37.42 1.42
N THR A 139 -23.27 37.28 2.17
CA THR A 139 -21.98 37.92 1.89
C THR A 139 -21.06 36.89 1.26
N GLU A 140 -20.04 37.34 0.51
CA GLU A 140 -19.05 36.45 -0.10
C GLU A 140 -18.41 35.52 0.96
N ASP A 141 -18.02 36.07 2.12
CA ASP A 141 -17.47 35.28 3.23
C ASP A 141 -18.39 34.16 3.73
N MET A 142 -19.72 34.36 3.70
CA MET A 142 -20.69 33.34 4.11
C MET A 142 -20.85 32.25 3.04
N GLU A 143 -20.73 32.61 1.76
CA GLU A 143 -20.77 31.66 0.65
C GLU A 143 -19.51 30.79 0.62
N ASP A 144 -18.34 31.38 0.84
CA ASP A 144 -17.07 30.65 0.95
C ASP A 144 -17.09 29.66 2.12
N ARG A 145 -17.52 30.12 3.30
CA ARG A 145 -17.65 29.26 4.48
C ARG A 145 -18.65 28.12 4.27
N LEU A 146 -19.74 28.38 3.55
CA LEU A 146 -20.71 27.34 3.19
C LEU A 146 -20.07 26.28 2.30
N ILE A 147 -19.26 26.66 1.31
CA ILE A 147 -18.57 25.71 0.43
C ILE A 147 -17.58 24.85 1.24
N GLU A 148 -16.80 25.47 2.14
CA GLU A 148 -15.87 24.77 3.01
C GLU A 148 -16.57 23.73 3.89
N LEU A 149 -17.67 24.12 4.55
CA LEU A 149 -18.43 23.23 5.41
C LEU A 149 -19.14 22.10 4.65
N GLU A 150 -19.63 22.35 3.43
CA GLU A 150 -20.21 21.32 2.58
C GLU A 150 -19.17 20.30 2.12
N ALA A 151 -17.99 20.78 1.71
CA ALA A 151 -16.87 19.93 1.35
C ALA A 151 -16.41 19.09 2.55
N LEU A 152 -16.31 19.72 3.73
CA LEU A 152 -15.96 19.04 4.97
C LEU A 152 -16.99 17.97 5.34
N GLN A 153 -18.29 18.30 5.31
CA GLN A 153 -19.36 17.36 5.62
C GLN A 153 -19.24 16.09 4.77
N LYS A 154 -19.06 16.27 3.46
CA LYS A 154 -18.92 15.17 2.52
C LYS A 154 -17.69 14.32 2.83
N ALA A 155 -16.54 14.96 3.05
CA ALA A 155 -15.30 14.25 3.40
C ALA A 155 -15.42 13.46 4.71
N LEU A 156 -16.08 14.02 5.73
CA LEU A 156 -16.29 13.33 7.02
C LEU A 156 -17.26 12.15 6.90
N VAL A 157 -18.33 12.27 6.13
CA VAL A 157 -19.27 11.16 5.89
C VAL A 157 -18.57 10.04 5.12
N GLU A 158 -17.91 10.35 4.01
CA GLU A 158 -17.18 9.34 3.22
C GLU A 158 -16.06 8.68 4.03
N GLY A 159 -15.30 9.46 4.81
CA GLY A 159 -14.21 8.96 5.64
C GLY A 159 -14.67 8.11 6.82
N THR A 160 -15.77 8.46 7.49
CA THR A 160 -16.33 7.65 8.58
C THR A 160 -16.91 6.33 8.06
N GLU A 161 -17.61 6.34 6.92
CA GLU A 161 -18.07 5.12 6.28
C GLU A 161 -16.91 4.21 5.83
N ALA A 162 -15.87 4.79 5.24
CA ALA A 162 -14.68 4.04 4.83
C ALA A 162 -13.98 3.41 6.04
N TYR A 163 -13.84 4.17 7.14
CA TYR A 163 -13.27 3.68 8.39
C TYR A 163 -14.10 2.52 8.96
N ASP A 164 -15.43 2.66 9.03
CA ASP A 164 -16.31 1.63 9.59
C ASP A 164 -16.27 0.35 8.73
N LYS A 165 -16.29 0.49 7.40
CA LYS A 165 -16.11 -0.65 6.47
C LYS A 165 -14.78 -1.35 6.73
N MET A 166 -13.67 -0.61 6.76
CA MET A 166 -12.34 -1.15 7.06
C MET A 166 -12.31 -1.85 8.43
N GLN A 167 -12.91 -1.27 9.47
CA GLN A 167 -12.98 -1.87 10.80
C GLN A 167 -13.71 -3.23 10.75
N THR A 168 -14.87 -3.30 10.09
CA THR A 168 -15.60 -4.57 9.95
C THR A 168 -14.80 -5.62 9.16
N GLU A 169 -14.08 -5.20 8.12
CA GLU A 169 -13.22 -6.10 7.34
C GLU A 169 -12.06 -6.63 8.16
N LEU A 170 -11.40 -5.79 8.96
CA LEU A 170 -10.30 -6.20 9.83
C LEU A 170 -10.76 -7.18 10.92
N VAL A 171 -11.93 -6.94 11.53
CA VAL A 171 -12.51 -7.87 12.52
C VAL A 171 -12.82 -9.21 11.88
N LYS A 172 -13.51 -9.22 10.73
CA LYS A 172 -13.80 -10.45 9.97
C LYS A 172 -12.52 -11.18 9.58
N THR A 173 -11.51 -10.44 9.13
CA THR A 173 -10.21 -10.98 8.72
C THR A 173 -9.49 -11.64 9.91
N LYS A 174 -9.51 -11.02 11.08
CA LYS A 174 -8.96 -11.60 12.32
C LYS A 174 -9.71 -12.88 12.71
N GLU A 175 -11.03 -12.88 12.65
CA GLU A 175 -11.84 -14.07 12.95
C GLU A 175 -11.53 -15.20 11.97
N SER A 176 -11.48 -14.91 10.68
CA SER A 176 -11.10 -15.83 9.61
C SER A 176 -9.70 -16.42 9.83
N LEU A 177 -8.71 -15.58 10.16
CA LEU A 177 -7.36 -16.08 10.46
C LEU A 177 -7.36 -16.97 11.69
N THR A 178 -8.10 -16.59 12.74
CA THR A 178 -8.20 -17.37 13.98
C THR A 178 -8.84 -18.73 13.71
N LYS A 179 -9.90 -18.78 12.88
CA LYS A 179 -10.52 -20.04 12.44
C LYS A 179 -9.52 -20.95 11.72
N ILE A 180 -8.69 -20.42 10.81
CA ILE A 180 -7.69 -21.21 10.08
C ILE A 180 -6.59 -21.72 11.03
N LEU A 181 -6.08 -20.86 11.92
CA LEU A 181 -4.98 -21.23 12.82
C LEU A 181 -5.39 -22.22 13.92
N THR A 182 -6.68 -22.25 14.28
CA THR A 182 -7.22 -23.16 15.30
C THR A 182 -7.85 -24.43 14.73
N SER A 183 -7.98 -24.54 13.40
CA SER A 183 -8.63 -25.68 12.78
C SER A 183 -7.75 -26.94 12.86
N LYS A 184 -8.42 -28.10 13.03
CA LYS A 184 -7.73 -29.40 13.00
C LYS A 184 -7.31 -29.78 11.58
N ASP A 185 -8.10 -29.41 10.59
CA ASP A 185 -7.82 -29.60 9.16
C ASP A 185 -7.83 -28.27 8.42
N VAL A 186 -6.64 -27.71 8.25
CA VAL A 186 -6.41 -26.44 7.56
C VAL A 186 -6.91 -26.48 6.12
N LYS A 187 -6.76 -27.60 5.42
CA LYS A 187 -7.09 -27.70 3.99
C LYS A 187 -8.60 -27.66 3.77
N ALA A 188 -9.35 -28.45 4.54
CA ALA A 188 -10.81 -28.43 4.50
C ALA A 188 -11.33 -27.03 4.84
N THR A 189 -10.81 -26.40 5.91
CA THR A 189 -11.24 -25.04 6.26
C THR A 189 -10.89 -23.99 5.22
N LEU A 190 -9.76 -24.12 4.52
CA LEU A 190 -9.43 -23.21 3.43
C LEU A 190 -10.41 -23.36 2.27
N LEU A 191 -10.78 -24.60 1.89
CA LEU A 191 -11.77 -24.83 0.83
C LEU A 191 -13.14 -24.27 1.20
N ASP A 192 -13.62 -24.52 2.43
CA ASP A 192 -14.89 -23.95 2.93
C ASP A 192 -14.90 -22.41 2.89
N MET A 193 -13.75 -21.78 3.16
CA MET A 193 -13.60 -20.33 3.13
C MET A 193 -13.49 -19.78 1.70
N VAL A 194 -12.94 -20.55 0.77
CA VAL A 194 -12.96 -20.23 -0.67
C VAL A 194 -14.39 -20.23 -1.18
N GLU A 195 -15.18 -21.25 -0.84
CA GLU A 195 -16.59 -21.34 -1.23
C GLU A 195 -17.42 -20.15 -0.74
N LYS A 196 -17.07 -19.60 0.44
CA LYS A 196 -17.73 -18.44 1.03
C LYS A 196 -17.15 -17.08 0.59
N ASN A 197 -16.14 -17.07 -0.29
CA ASN A 197 -15.40 -15.87 -0.68
C ASN A 197 -14.83 -15.08 0.53
N GLU A 198 -14.34 -15.80 1.54
CA GLU A 198 -13.76 -15.21 2.76
C GLU A 198 -12.23 -14.99 2.64
N LEU A 199 -11.61 -15.48 1.57
CA LEU A 199 -10.19 -15.29 1.31
C LEU A 199 -9.93 -13.97 0.58
N ASN A 200 -9.56 -12.95 1.36
CA ASN A 200 -9.32 -11.60 0.84
C ASN A 200 -7.84 -11.20 0.96
N ARG A 201 -7.45 -10.15 0.22
CA ARG A 201 -6.11 -9.57 0.28
C ARG A 201 -5.72 -9.08 1.68
N SER A 202 -6.70 -8.56 2.44
CA SER A 202 -6.54 -8.15 3.84
C SER A 202 -6.10 -9.31 4.74
N LEU A 203 -6.57 -10.54 4.47
CA LEU A 203 -6.20 -11.74 5.21
C LEU A 203 -4.76 -12.16 4.94
N LEU A 204 -4.31 -12.03 3.69
CA LEU A 204 -2.89 -12.24 3.37
C LEU A 204 -1.99 -11.20 4.04
N THR A 205 -2.37 -9.92 4.03
CA THR A 205 -1.54 -8.88 4.65
C THR A 205 -1.42 -9.08 6.16
N LEU A 206 -2.50 -9.49 6.83
CA LEU A 206 -2.48 -9.82 8.26
C LEU A 206 -1.57 -11.04 8.54
N LEU A 207 -1.62 -12.06 7.68
CA LEU A 207 -0.75 -13.23 7.78
C LEU A 207 0.72 -12.85 7.57
N ASP A 208 1.02 -11.98 6.60
CA ASP A 208 2.38 -11.51 6.30
C ASP A 208 2.98 -10.73 7.48
N GLU A 209 2.18 -9.87 8.12
CA GLU A 209 2.59 -9.16 9.33
C GLU A 209 2.87 -10.14 10.49
N ASN A 210 2.02 -11.16 10.67
CA ASN A 210 2.22 -12.18 11.69
C ASN A 210 3.48 -13.04 11.45
N ILE A 211 3.77 -13.37 10.18
CA ILE A 211 5.02 -14.04 9.79
C ILE A 211 6.22 -13.17 10.15
N ALA A 212 6.19 -11.88 9.80
CA ALA A 212 7.26 -10.94 10.12
C ALA A 212 7.46 -10.81 11.65
N ASN A 213 6.37 -10.74 12.42
CA ASN A 213 6.41 -10.69 13.87
C ASN A 213 6.96 -11.99 14.48
N ALA A 214 6.59 -13.15 13.94
CA ALA A 214 7.14 -14.45 14.37
C ALA A 214 8.65 -14.56 14.10
N HIS A 215 9.13 -14.04 12.97
CA HIS A 215 10.57 -13.95 12.67
C HIS A 215 11.30 -13.03 13.66
N ARG A 216 10.75 -11.84 13.95
CA ARG A 216 11.30 -10.92 14.98
C ARG A 216 11.33 -11.58 16.37
N GLY A 217 10.32 -12.39 16.68
CA GLY A 217 10.19 -13.13 17.95
C GLY A 217 10.96 -14.45 18.01
N ASN A 218 11.78 -14.80 17.00
CA ASN A 218 12.51 -16.07 16.89
C ASN A 218 11.63 -17.35 16.92
N GLN A 219 10.35 -17.24 16.58
CA GLN A 219 9.40 -18.36 16.55
C GLN A 219 9.42 -19.10 15.20
N LYS A 220 10.54 -19.76 14.88
CA LYS A 220 10.79 -20.37 13.57
C LYS A 220 9.71 -21.37 13.13
N LYS A 221 9.26 -22.26 14.02
CA LYS A 221 8.24 -23.27 13.71
C LYS A 221 6.88 -22.65 13.35
N ALA A 222 6.50 -21.56 14.02
CA ALA A 222 5.26 -20.85 13.75
C ALA A 222 5.35 -20.09 12.42
N ALA A 223 6.49 -19.45 12.15
CA ALA A 223 6.74 -18.77 10.88
C ALA A 223 6.68 -19.75 9.69
N GLU A 224 7.36 -20.90 9.77
CA GLU A 224 7.33 -21.93 8.72
C GLU A 224 5.93 -22.48 8.45
N PHE A 225 5.11 -22.66 9.50
CA PHE A 225 3.72 -23.08 9.36
C PHE A 225 2.88 -22.01 8.64
N MET A 226 2.99 -20.76 9.07
CA MET A 226 2.28 -19.63 8.47
C MET A 226 2.71 -19.36 7.01
N GLU A 227 3.99 -19.55 6.68
CA GLU A 227 4.49 -19.43 5.30
C GLU A 227 3.91 -20.51 4.37
N LYS A 228 3.78 -21.76 4.87
CA LYS A 228 3.11 -22.84 4.11
C LYS A 228 1.63 -22.53 3.88
N LEU A 229 0.96 -22.01 4.92
CA LEU A 229 -0.44 -21.59 4.85
C LEU A 229 -0.62 -20.43 3.86
N ARG A 230 0.25 -19.43 3.90
CA ARG A 230 0.30 -18.33 2.93
C ARG A 230 0.42 -18.87 1.50
N GLY A 231 1.34 -19.80 1.27
CA GLY A 231 1.53 -20.43 -0.04
C GLY A 231 0.31 -21.22 -0.54
N ALA A 232 -0.49 -21.76 0.38
CA ALA A 232 -1.76 -22.40 0.03
C ALA A 232 -2.85 -21.37 -0.30
N MET A 233 -3.00 -20.33 0.53
CA MET A 233 -4.00 -19.27 0.34
C MET A 233 -3.84 -18.49 -0.96
N VAL A 234 -2.59 -18.15 -1.33
CA VAL A 234 -2.30 -17.39 -2.56
C VAL A 234 -2.82 -18.10 -3.83
N LYS A 235 -2.97 -19.43 -3.81
CA LYS A 235 -3.50 -20.19 -4.95
C LYS A 235 -4.99 -19.97 -5.18
N TYR A 236 -5.72 -19.56 -4.15
CA TYR A 236 -7.17 -19.42 -4.18
C TYR A 236 -7.63 -17.96 -4.24
N ILE A 237 -6.73 -17.00 -4.03
CA ILE A 237 -7.03 -15.58 -4.18
C ILE A 237 -6.93 -15.23 -5.66
N THR A 238 -8.07 -15.12 -6.31
CA THR A 238 -8.19 -14.61 -7.67
C THR A 238 -8.07 -13.09 -7.65
N VAL A 239 -7.25 -12.54 -8.55
CA VAL A 239 -7.07 -11.09 -8.79
C VAL A 239 -8.34 -10.49 -9.37
#